data_AF-A0A550H2U5-F1
#
_entry.id   AF-A0A550H2U5-F1
#
_cell.length_a   1.000
_cell.length_b   1.000
_cell.length_c   1.000
_cell.angle_alpha   90.00
_cell.angle_beta   90.00
_cell.angle_gamma   90.00
#
_symmetry.space_group_name_H-M   'P 1'
#
loop_
_entity.id
_entity.type
_entity.pdbx_description
1 polymer ?
#
loop_
_entity_poly.entity_id
_entity_poly.type
_entity_poly.pdbx_seq_one_letter_code
_entity_poly.pdbx_strand_id
1 'polypeptide(L)'
;MSGVLGLGKVSREVFNRSVLPFIPVEKALELDGATTNLSGNTVIAHSPSIGVPIEALGFFSFHYSASNVASKFGKPRHLISGIYLPLKTTEEELQTIVRSLGEEARKYGVTITAGQTATYYGVDIPLLTSTCLGEAVRALGEIAVGDEVILVGDVGGEAVWLDRLSRGEETDVWKRFSPLPAILALQEVSGVKLMHDVSEGGVKGSLYEVATSNRYGLKVSSKDVVLYPGADKLQGDILRAPSYGSLIVVSRKESIETIKAICSGLNLPSAVIGEVTDERGLVFDGEHVQEQKRIDLDEIYGSFAQKDPLIDELQTALDRLLKIPNLVDLIPEVGTNIVYAKPGARSSDSVAGLIGRIIKGSGKPLVCGEIAYGASKYLSSVLFEAMRIDPSKRAAINIREGRDIANGLRAIGLRVHVLPSNVEGEGCPVAEYLESSETIHDAYLHPGDFGIEATTTIIGENPGDLVEVLERLVELER
;
A
#
# COMPACT_ATOMS: atom_id res chain seq x y z
N MET A 1 34.42 23.96 6.24
CA MET A 1 32.97 23.70 6.29
C MET A 1 32.75 22.42 7.10
N SER A 2 31.65 22.28 7.82
CA SER A 2 31.30 21.05 8.54
C SER A 2 30.83 19.99 7.54
N GLY A 3 31.68 18.99 7.27
CA GLY A 3 31.41 17.92 6.30
C GLY A 3 30.43 16.84 6.80
N VAL A 4 29.33 17.25 7.44
CA VAL A 4 28.31 16.31 7.92
C VAL A 4 27.48 15.85 6.73
N LEU A 5 27.57 14.56 6.42
CA LEU A 5 26.59 13.87 5.59
C LEU A 5 25.36 13.57 6.45
N GLY A 6 24.17 13.76 5.89
CA GLY A 6 22.94 13.24 6.51
C GLY A 6 22.92 11.71 6.53
N LEU A 7 21.97 11.15 7.28
CA LEU A 7 21.74 9.70 7.33
C LEU A 7 21.29 9.22 5.94
N GLY A 8 22.18 8.55 5.20
CA GLY A 8 21.97 8.17 3.79
C GLY A 8 23.26 7.78 3.06
N LYS A 9 23.17 7.49 1.75
CA LYS A 9 24.35 7.18 0.92
C LYS A 9 25.26 8.39 0.75
N VAL A 10 26.55 8.14 0.57
CA VAL A 10 27.57 9.19 0.49
C VAL A 10 27.29 10.19 -0.63
N SER A 11 27.44 11.46 -0.28
CA SER A 11 27.87 12.43 -1.27
C SER A 11 29.38 12.19 -1.52
N ARG A 12 29.72 11.42 -2.57
CA ARG A 12 31.09 10.98 -2.97
C ARG A 12 32.01 12.18 -3.36
N GLU A 13 32.41 13.00 -2.35
CA GLU A 13 32.73 14.46 -2.41
C GLU A 13 32.38 15.11 -3.77
N VAL A 14 31.11 15.31 -4.10
CA VAL A 14 29.88 15.00 -3.37
C VAL A 14 28.92 14.16 -4.25
N PHE A 15 29.47 13.17 -4.99
CA PHE A 15 28.90 12.18 -5.95
C PHE A 15 29.37 12.43 -7.43
N ASN A 16 30.22 13.44 -7.64
CA ASN A 16 31.21 13.69 -8.71
C ASN A 16 32.41 14.17 -7.91
N ARG A 17 32.24 15.24 -7.11
CA ARG A 17 31.41 16.51 -7.09
C ARG A 17 29.84 16.70 -7.18
N SER A 18 28.92 15.83 -7.66
CA SER A 18 27.45 15.82 -7.32
C SER A 18 26.46 14.66 -7.74
N VAL A 19 26.71 13.67 -8.63
CA VAL A 19 26.00 12.33 -8.80
C VAL A 19 26.42 11.48 -10.06
N LEU A 20 26.10 11.85 -11.31
CA LEU A 20 27.13 12.53 -12.09
C LEU A 20 27.43 13.90 -11.51
N PRO A 21 26.58 14.95 -11.55
CA PRO A 21 25.11 14.94 -11.66
C PRO A 21 24.55 15.03 -13.10
N PHE A 22 23.63 14.18 -13.56
CA PHE A 22 23.12 12.93 -13.01
C PHE A 22 23.09 11.87 -14.14
N ILE A 23 23.66 10.67 -13.92
CA ILE A 23 23.55 9.49 -14.83
C ILE A 23 24.13 9.81 -16.25
N PRO A 24 24.11 8.93 -17.29
CA PRO A 24 24.42 7.49 -17.37
C PRO A 24 25.88 7.21 -17.83
N VAL A 25 26.29 5.93 -17.94
CA VAL A 25 27.50 5.50 -18.69
C VAL A 25 27.46 4.03 -19.13
N GLU A 26 28.00 3.75 -20.33
CA GLU A 26 28.28 2.39 -20.87
C GLU A 26 29.80 2.12 -20.98
N LYS A 27 30.62 3.03 -20.47
CA LYS A 27 32.08 2.93 -20.37
C LYS A 27 32.49 3.41 -18.99
N ALA A 28 33.48 2.74 -18.41
CA ALA A 28 33.92 2.77 -17.00
C ALA A 28 33.29 3.90 -16.13
N LEU A 29 32.59 3.56 -15.05
CA LEU A 29 32.98 2.53 -14.09
C LEU A 29 31.91 1.45 -13.84
N GLU A 30 32.36 0.20 -13.74
CA GLU A 30 31.61 -0.90 -13.13
C GLU A 30 32.00 -0.98 -11.65
N LEU A 31 31.01 -1.07 -10.75
CA LEU A 31 31.19 -1.44 -9.34
C LEU A 31 30.06 -2.41 -8.98
N ASP A 32 28.89 -1.89 -8.61
CA ASP A 32 27.66 -2.66 -8.35
C ASP A 32 26.93 -3.05 -9.66
N GLY A 33 27.68 -3.32 -10.75
CA GLY A 33 27.18 -3.85 -12.02
C GLY A 33 27.31 -2.94 -13.26
N ALA A 34 27.85 -3.52 -14.35
CA ALA A 34 27.75 -3.16 -15.78
C ALA A 34 28.33 -4.38 -16.56
N THR A 35 28.53 -4.46 -17.89
CA THR A 35 28.21 -3.64 -19.07
C THR A 35 27.70 -4.61 -20.17
N THR A 36 26.87 -4.20 -21.14
CA THR A 36 26.37 -5.14 -22.19
C THR A 36 26.16 -4.53 -23.58
N ASN A 37 26.49 -5.30 -24.62
CA ASN A 37 26.25 -4.98 -26.03
C ASN A 37 24.98 -5.71 -26.49
N LEU A 38 23.91 -4.97 -26.77
CA LEU A 38 22.61 -5.55 -27.13
C LEU A 38 22.47 -5.78 -28.64
N SER A 39 21.58 -6.70 -29.01
CA SER A 39 21.19 -6.84 -30.42
C SER A 39 20.30 -5.65 -30.84
N GLY A 40 20.29 -5.32 -32.14
CA GLY A 40 19.33 -4.35 -32.68
C GLY A 40 17.85 -4.76 -32.56
N ASN A 41 17.60 -5.99 -32.09
CA ASN A 41 16.27 -6.56 -31.85
C ASN A 41 15.93 -6.64 -30.34
N THR A 42 16.78 -6.17 -29.43
CA THR A 42 16.51 -6.30 -27.99
C THR A 42 15.44 -5.30 -27.54
N VAL A 43 14.39 -5.82 -26.89
CA VAL A 43 13.31 -5.05 -26.27
C VAL A 43 13.53 -5.04 -24.76
N ILE A 44 13.36 -3.87 -24.12
CA ILE A 44 13.47 -3.70 -22.66
C ILE A 44 12.25 -2.95 -22.15
N ALA A 45 11.71 -3.39 -21.01
CA ALA A 45 10.72 -2.64 -20.24
C ALA A 45 11.03 -2.70 -18.74
N HIS A 46 10.57 -1.70 -17.99
CA HIS A 46 10.72 -1.61 -16.55
C HIS A 46 9.39 -1.26 -15.89
N SER A 47 9.06 -1.93 -14.79
CA SER A 47 7.81 -1.71 -14.03
C SER A 47 8.04 -1.88 -12.52
N PRO A 48 7.48 -1.01 -11.67
CA PRO A 48 7.34 -1.28 -10.24
C PRO A 48 6.14 -2.21 -9.97
N SER A 49 6.12 -2.86 -8.81
CA SER A 49 4.99 -3.62 -8.26
C SER A 49 4.91 -3.31 -6.76
N ILE A 50 3.79 -2.71 -6.33
CA ILE A 50 3.60 -2.11 -5.00
C ILE A 50 2.11 -2.06 -4.66
N GLY A 51 1.75 -2.03 -3.39
CA GLY A 51 0.37 -1.78 -2.95
C GLY A 51 -0.60 -2.93 -3.23
N VAL A 52 -0.10 -4.16 -3.34
CA VAL A 52 -0.87 -5.40 -3.51
C VAL A 52 -0.38 -6.45 -2.49
N PRO A 53 -1.18 -7.50 -2.17
CA PRO A 53 -0.78 -8.54 -1.21
C PRO A 53 0.55 -9.24 -1.53
N ILE A 54 1.20 -9.76 -0.49
CA ILE A 54 2.57 -10.31 -0.52
C ILE A 54 2.69 -11.50 -1.50
N GLU A 55 1.62 -12.27 -1.63
CA GLU A 55 1.44 -13.41 -2.52
C GLU A 55 1.41 -12.98 -3.99
N ALA A 56 0.81 -11.80 -4.25
CA ALA A 56 0.57 -11.25 -5.58
C ALA A 56 1.74 -10.39 -6.09
N LEU A 57 2.51 -9.74 -5.19
CA LEU A 57 3.64 -8.87 -5.54
C LEU A 57 4.62 -9.51 -6.54
N GLY A 58 5.00 -10.77 -6.31
CA GLY A 58 5.95 -11.51 -7.15
C GLY A 58 5.40 -11.80 -8.56
N PHE A 59 4.13 -12.18 -8.65
CA PHE A 59 3.41 -12.39 -9.90
C PHE A 59 3.29 -11.09 -10.71
N PHE A 60 2.82 -10.00 -10.09
CA PHE A 60 2.67 -8.72 -10.78
C PHE A 60 4.02 -8.10 -11.17
N SER A 61 5.03 -8.21 -10.30
CA SER A 61 6.42 -7.84 -10.61
C SER A 61 6.92 -8.55 -11.86
N PHE A 62 6.65 -9.86 -12.01
CA PHE A 62 6.97 -10.56 -13.26
C PHE A 62 6.14 -10.04 -14.44
N HIS A 63 4.81 -10.04 -14.30
CA HIS A 63 3.90 -9.87 -15.43
C HIS A 63 3.88 -8.47 -16.01
N TYR A 64 4.07 -7.42 -15.22
CA TYR A 64 4.07 -6.05 -15.74
C TYR A 64 5.21 -5.84 -16.75
N SER A 65 6.48 -6.02 -16.36
CA SER A 65 7.59 -5.79 -17.29
C SER A 65 7.69 -6.85 -18.39
N ALA A 66 7.29 -8.11 -18.12
CA ALA A 66 7.23 -9.15 -19.16
C ALA A 66 6.14 -8.87 -20.21
N SER A 67 4.96 -8.40 -19.80
CA SER A 67 3.89 -7.97 -20.73
C SER A 67 4.35 -6.79 -21.58
N ASN A 68 5.06 -5.83 -20.99
CA ASN A 68 5.47 -4.62 -21.70
C ASN A 68 6.55 -4.92 -22.75
N VAL A 69 7.47 -5.86 -22.47
CA VAL A 69 8.37 -6.46 -23.49
C VAL A 69 7.56 -7.19 -24.58
N ALA A 70 6.56 -7.98 -24.19
CA ALA A 70 5.75 -8.75 -25.12
C ALA A 70 4.88 -7.89 -26.04
N SER A 71 4.32 -6.78 -25.55
CA SER A 71 3.49 -5.83 -26.29
C SER A 71 4.24 -5.16 -27.44
N LYS A 72 5.59 -5.09 -27.37
CA LYS A 72 6.45 -4.62 -28.47
C LYS A 72 7.02 -5.78 -29.31
N PHE A 73 6.32 -6.92 -29.33
CA PHE A 73 6.70 -8.18 -30.00
C PHE A 73 8.04 -8.78 -29.54
N GLY A 74 8.51 -8.42 -28.33
CA GLY A 74 9.64 -9.09 -27.70
C GLY A 74 9.22 -10.43 -27.08
N LYS A 75 10.03 -11.47 -27.22
CA LYS A 75 9.92 -12.65 -26.35
C LYS A 75 10.75 -12.41 -25.09
N PRO A 76 10.14 -12.35 -23.88
CA PRO A 76 10.90 -12.23 -22.62
C PRO A 76 11.98 -13.31 -22.50
N ARG A 77 13.18 -12.92 -22.05
CA ARG A 77 14.35 -13.81 -21.87
C ARG A 77 15.00 -13.66 -20.50
N HIS A 78 15.16 -12.41 -20.04
CA HIS A 78 15.85 -12.10 -18.79
C HIS A 78 15.05 -11.12 -17.93
N LEU A 79 15.29 -11.16 -16.62
CA LEU A 79 14.71 -10.24 -15.64
C LEU A 79 15.81 -9.74 -14.69
N ILE A 80 15.75 -8.47 -14.32
CA ILE A 80 16.49 -7.88 -13.20
C ILE A 80 15.46 -7.50 -12.14
N SER A 81 15.61 -7.95 -10.89
CA SER A 81 14.60 -7.73 -9.84
C SER A 81 15.15 -7.01 -8.62
N GLY A 82 14.66 -5.80 -8.35
CA GLY A 82 14.72 -5.16 -7.04
C GLY A 82 13.61 -5.70 -6.13
N ILE A 83 13.94 -5.92 -4.86
CA ILE A 83 13.03 -6.32 -3.77
C ILE A 83 13.39 -5.47 -2.56
N TYR A 84 12.52 -4.52 -2.24
CA TYR A 84 12.71 -3.50 -1.21
C TYR A 84 11.63 -3.65 -0.17
N LEU A 85 12.02 -3.96 1.06
CA LEU A 85 11.11 -4.39 2.12
C LEU A 85 11.16 -3.45 3.33
N PRO A 86 10.05 -3.36 4.10
CA PRO A 86 10.06 -2.74 5.41
C PRO A 86 11.06 -3.37 6.39
N LEU A 87 11.38 -2.63 7.45
CA LEU A 87 12.02 -3.22 8.61
C LEU A 87 11.05 -4.22 9.28
N LYS A 88 11.61 -5.30 9.84
CA LYS A 88 10.89 -6.41 10.49
C LYS A 88 10.10 -7.36 9.56
N THR A 89 10.06 -7.15 8.24
CA THR A 89 9.55 -8.17 7.31
C THR A 89 10.28 -9.50 7.53
N THR A 90 9.52 -10.59 7.61
CA THR A 90 10.01 -11.92 7.95
C THR A 90 10.64 -12.64 6.76
N GLU A 91 11.40 -13.70 7.04
CA GLU A 91 11.90 -14.57 5.96
C GLU A 91 10.75 -15.29 5.23
N GLU A 92 9.67 -15.63 5.92
CA GLU A 92 8.50 -16.32 5.34
C GLU A 92 7.77 -15.43 4.32
N GLU A 93 7.55 -14.15 4.64
CA GLU A 93 6.98 -13.17 3.71
C GLU A 93 7.87 -12.96 2.48
N LEU A 94 9.19 -12.85 2.67
CA LEU A 94 10.15 -12.81 1.56
C LEU A 94 10.11 -14.10 0.72
N GLN A 95 10.02 -15.28 1.35
CA GLN A 95 9.90 -16.56 0.66
C GLN A 95 8.61 -16.65 -0.18
N THR A 96 7.48 -16.11 0.31
CA THR A 96 6.22 -16.01 -0.45
C THR A 96 6.39 -15.15 -1.71
N ILE A 97 6.98 -13.95 -1.57
CA ILE A 97 7.25 -13.04 -2.69
C ILE A 97 8.12 -13.73 -3.77
N VAL A 98 9.28 -14.28 -3.39
CA VAL A 98 10.24 -14.83 -4.36
C VAL A 98 9.78 -16.15 -4.97
N ARG A 99 8.92 -16.91 -4.28
CA ARG A 99 8.28 -18.11 -4.82
C ARG A 99 7.33 -17.75 -5.96
N SER A 100 6.44 -16.78 -5.73
CA SER A 100 5.49 -16.25 -6.71
C SER A 100 6.20 -15.74 -7.98
N LEU A 101 7.23 -14.89 -7.79
CA LEU A 101 8.10 -14.37 -8.85
C LEU A 101 8.85 -15.50 -9.60
N GLY A 102 9.44 -16.44 -8.86
CA GLY A 102 10.26 -17.53 -9.41
C GLY A 102 9.45 -18.64 -10.09
N GLU A 103 8.16 -18.79 -9.79
CA GLU A 103 7.23 -19.70 -10.48
C GLU A 103 6.86 -19.16 -11.86
N GLU A 104 6.43 -17.90 -11.94
CA GLU A 104 6.10 -17.27 -13.21
C GLU A 104 7.33 -17.11 -14.12
N ALA A 105 8.49 -16.73 -13.58
CA ALA A 105 9.74 -16.68 -14.35
C ALA A 105 10.08 -18.04 -15.00
N ARG A 106 9.97 -19.16 -14.26
CA ARG A 106 10.18 -20.51 -14.81
C ARG A 106 9.13 -20.88 -15.86
N LYS A 107 7.86 -20.58 -15.60
CA LYS A 107 6.69 -20.87 -16.47
C LYS A 107 6.82 -20.26 -17.87
N TYR A 108 7.40 -19.06 -17.99
CA TYR A 108 7.65 -18.40 -19.28
C TYR A 108 9.08 -18.57 -19.82
N GLY A 109 9.96 -19.28 -19.12
CA GLY A 109 11.34 -19.52 -19.54
C GLY A 109 12.25 -18.30 -19.44
N VAL A 110 12.01 -17.43 -18.45
CA VAL A 110 12.75 -16.19 -18.21
C VAL A 110 13.76 -16.38 -17.07
N THR A 111 15.01 -15.98 -17.30
CA THR A 111 16.08 -16.08 -16.29
C THR A 111 16.21 -14.77 -15.51
N ILE A 112 15.95 -14.80 -14.20
CA ILE A 112 16.31 -13.70 -13.30
C ILE A 112 17.84 -13.66 -13.20
N THR A 113 18.46 -12.62 -13.77
CA THR A 113 19.91 -12.58 -14.05
C THR A 113 20.70 -11.62 -13.16
N ALA A 114 20.02 -10.70 -12.48
CA ALA A 114 20.57 -9.76 -11.52
C ALA A 114 19.45 -9.24 -10.61
N GLY A 115 19.80 -8.55 -9.52
CA GLY A 115 18.82 -7.98 -8.60
C GLY A 115 19.42 -7.38 -7.35
N GLN A 116 18.55 -6.93 -6.46
CA GLN A 116 18.90 -6.37 -5.15
C GLN A 116 17.78 -6.72 -4.17
N THR A 117 18.11 -7.38 -3.05
CA THR A 117 17.16 -7.65 -1.96
C THR A 117 17.62 -6.92 -0.70
N ALA A 118 16.80 -6.03 -0.15
CA ALA A 118 17.15 -5.26 1.05
C ALA A 118 15.93 -4.81 1.85
N THR A 119 16.10 -4.71 3.17
CA THR A 119 15.19 -4.01 4.07
C THR A 119 15.69 -2.58 4.31
N TYR A 120 14.78 -1.60 4.39
CA TYR A 120 15.13 -0.19 4.59
C TYR A 120 14.21 0.51 5.61
N TYR A 121 14.78 1.49 6.33
CA TYR A 121 14.01 2.45 7.11
C TYR A 121 13.38 3.48 6.17
N GLY A 122 12.10 3.81 6.35
CA GLY A 122 11.34 4.64 5.41
C GLY A 122 10.86 3.89 4.16
N VAL A 123 10.74 2.57 4.24
CA VAL A 123 9.95 1.74 3.33
C VAL A 123 8.87 1.10 4.20
N ASP A 124 7.61 1.52 4.03
CA ASP A 124 6.52 1.13 4.93
C ASP A 124 5.67 0.00 4.37
N ILE A 125 5.73 -0.21 3.04
CA ILE A 125 5.13 -1.34 2.33
C ILE A 125 6.14 -2.00 1.38
N PRO A 126 6.08 -3.32 1.16
CA PRO A 126 6.94 -3.99 0.18
C PRO A 126 6.81 -3.42 -1.23
N LEU A 127 7.95 -3.15 -1.86
CA LEU A 127 8.08 -2.68 -3.24
C LEU A 127 9.00 -3.62 -4.01
N LEU A 128 8.53 -4.13 -5.15
CA LEU A 128 9.37 -4.80 -6.14
C LEU A 128 9.56 -3.88 -7.34
N THR A 129 10.71 -4.00 -8.01
CA THR A 129 10.93 -3.36 -9.31
C THR A 129 11.53 -4.37 -10.28
N SER A 130 11.02 -4.45 -11.49
CA SER A 130 11.46 -5.44 -12.47
C SER A 130 11.83 -4.79 -13.79
N THR A 131 13.02 -5.11 -14.30
CA THR A 131 13.45 -4.78 -15.67
C THR A 131 13.49 -6.07 -16.49
N CYS A 132 12.56 -6.24 -17.41
CA CYS A 132 12.56 -7.37 -18.34
C CYS A 132 13.32 -7.01 -19.62
N LEU A 133 14.10 -7.97 -20.11
CA LEU A 133 14.76 -7.92 -21.40
C LEU A 133 14.30 -9.10 -22.26
N GLY A 134 14.01 -8.84 -23.53
CA GLY A 134 13.58 -9.83 -24.51
C GLY A 134 14.10 -9.56 -25.91
N GLU A 135 13.76 -10.43 -26.84
CA GLU A 135 14.19 -10.36 -28.25
C GLU A 135 12.97 -10.20 -29.16
N ALA A 136 12.95 -9.18 -30.00
CA ALA A 136 11.87 -8.96 -30.97
C ALA A 136 11.78 -10.15 -31.95
N VAL A 137 10.64 -10.83 -31.96
CA VAL A 137 10.38 -11.96 -32.87
C VAL A 137 10.09 -11.48 -34.30
N ARG A 138 9.68 -10.22 -34.44
CA ARG A 138 9.43 -9.53 -35.72
C ARG A 138 9.49 -8.01 -35.54
N ALA A 139 9.57 -7.28 -36.66
CA ALA A 139 9.44 -5.83 -36.67
C ALA A 139 7.99 -5.38 -36.40
N LEU A 140 7.82 -4.14 -35.91
CA LEU A 140 6.51 -3.50 -35.76
C LEU A 140 5.83 -3.32 -37.12
N GLY A 141 4.50 -3.48 -37.17
CA GLY A 141 3.73 -3.27 -38.39
C GLY A 141 3.33 -1.81 -38.57
N GLU A 142 3.42 -1.28 -39.80
CA GLU A 142 2.93 0.07 -40.10
C GLU A 142 1.41 0.17 -39.94
N ILE A 143 0.96 1.07 -39.07
CA ILE A 143 -0.46 1.35 -38.80
C ILE A 143 -0.99 2.34 -39.83
N ALA A 144 -2.19 2.06 -40.33
CA ALA A 144 -2.85 2.78 -41.41
C ALA A 144 -4.30 3.13 -41.00
N VAL A 145 -4.84 4.17 -41.65
CA VAL A 145 -6.25 4.55 -41.50
C VAL A 145 -7.13 3.37 -41.94
N GLY A 146 -8.14 3.03 -41.13
CA GLY A 146 -8.98 1.86 -41.35
C GLY A 146 -8.41 0.52 -40.86
N ASP A 147 -7.29 0.52 -40.14
CA ASP A 147 -7.01 -0.58 -39.20
C ASP A 147 -8.06 -0.56 -38.06
N GLU A 148 -8.42 -1.74 -37.58
CA GLU A 148 -9.39 -1.94 -36.51
C GLU A 148 -8.71 -1.85 -35.14
N VAL A 149 -9.42 -1.32 -34.15
CA VAL A 149 -9.02 -1.28 -32.73
C VAL A 149 -9.83 -2.34 -31.98
N ILE A 150 -9.12 -3.29 -31.35
CA ILE A 150 -9.71 -4.41 -30.63
C ILE A 150 -9.32 -4.32 -29.16
N LEU A 151 -10.28 -4.47 -28.27
CA LEU A 151 -10.04 -4.72 -26.84
C LEU A 151 -10.10 -6.23 -26.60
N VAL A 152 -9.12 -6.76 -25.88
CA VAL A 152 -9.05 -8.14 -25.41
C VAL A 152 -9.02 -8.13 -23.88
N GLY A 153 -9.70 -9.07 -23.24
CA GLY A 153 -9.89 -9.10 -21.78
C GLY A 153 -11.12 -8.29 -21.32
N ASP A 154 -11.46 -8.41 -20.03
CA ASP A 154 -12.59 -7.71 -19.40
C ASP A 154 -12.12 -6.55 -18.50
N VAL A 155 -12.89 -5.46 -18.50
CA VAL A 155 -12.50 -4.18 -17.90
C VAL A 155 -12.89 -4.10 -16.42
N GLY A 156 -12.00 -3.54 -15.60
CA GLY A 156 -12.23 -3.29 -14.17
C GLY A 156 -12.06 -4.52 -13.26
N GLY A 157 -11.56 -5.64 -13.76
CA GLY A 157 -11.39 -6.86 -12.95
C GLY A 157 -10.42 -6.69 -11.78
N GLU A 158 -9.29 -6.04 -12.03
CA GLU A 158 -8.31 -5.66 -11.00
C GLU A 158 -8.93 -4.68 -9.99
N ALA A 159 -9.62 -3.63 -10.45
CA ALA A 159 -10.33 -2.70 -9.57
C ALA A 159 -11.39 -3.38 -8.67
N VAL A 160 -12.13 -4.37 -9.18
CA VAL A 160 -13.10 -5.17 -8.38
C VAL A 160 -12.40 -6.05 -7.35
N TRP A 161 -11.20 -6.55 -7.64
CA TRP A 161 -10.39 -7.32 -6.69
C TRP A 161 -9.80 -6.44 -5.59
N LEU A 162 -9.31 -5.24 -5.95
CA LEU A 162 -8.82 -4.27 -4.97
C LEU A 162 -9.95 -3.76 -4.05
N ASP A 163 -11.14 -3.45 -4.57
CA ASP A 163 -12.33 -3.12 -3.77
C ASP A 163 -12.68 -4.22 -2.76
N ARG A 164 -12.64 -5.49 -3.19
CA ARG A 164 -12.86 -6.65 -2.31
C ARG A 164 -11.78 -6.79 -1.23
N LEU A 165 -10.51 -6.64 -1.58
CA LEU A 165 -9.41 -6.65 -0.61
C LEU A 165 -9.57 -5.55 0.45
N SER A 166 -10.03 -4.36 0.07
CA SER A 166 -10.30 -3.26 1.01
C SER A 166 -11.38 -3.58 2.06
N ARG A 167 -12.18 -4.63 1.81
CA ARG A 167 -13.25 -5.15 2.68
C ARG A 167 -12.86 -6.45 3.39
N GLY A 168 -11.63 -6.93 3.22
CA GLY A 168 -11.11 -8.17 3.83
C GLY A 168 -11.46 -9.46 3.07
N GLU A 169 -11.89 -9.39 1.80
CA GLU A 169 -12.10 -10.59 0.97
C GLU A 169 -10.77 -11.10 0.37
N GLU A 170 -10.10 -12.02 1.05
CA GLU A 170 -8.96 -12.76 0.49
C GLU A 170 -9.39 -13.63 -0.70
N THR A 171 -8.87 -13.33 -1.90
CA THR A 171 -9.16 -14.12 -3.11
C THR A 171 -7.95 -14.23 -4.04
N ASP A 172 -7.79 -15.42 -4.62
CA ASP A 172 -6.67 -15.80 -5.50
C ASP A 172 -6.86 -15.37 -6.97
N VAL A 173 -7.89 -14.55 -7.23
CA VAL A 173 -8.39 -14.19 -8.57
C VAL A 173 -7.39 -13.35 -9.39
N TRP A 174 -6.47 -12.66 -8.71
CA TRP A 174 -5.40 -11.87 -9.31
C TRP A 174 -4.52 -12.65 -10.29
N LYS A 175 -4.44 -13.98 -10.15
CA LYS A 175 -3.73 -14.87 -11.09
C LYS A 175 -4.31 -14.85 -12.52
N ARG A 176 -5.50 -14.28 -12.72
CA ARG A 176 -6.11 -14.02 -14.04
C ARG A 176 -5.69 -12.68 -14.67
N PHE A 177 -5.21 -11.72 -13.87
CA PHE A 177 -4.92 -10.35 -14.32
C PHE A 177 -3.52 -10.24 -14.95
N SER A 178 -3.33 -10.96 -16.06
CA SER A 178 -2.14 -10.82 -16.91
C SER A 178 -2.52 -10.91 -18.39
N PRO A 179 -2.16 -9.92 -19.22
CA PRO A 179 -2.37 -9.99 -20.66
C PRO A 179 -1.30 -10.84 -21.36
N LEU A 180 -0.19 -11.20 -20.68
CA LEU A 180 0.95 -11.92 -21.27
C LEU A 180 0.58 -13.18 -22.07
N PRO A 181 -0.35 -14.07 -21.63
CA PRO A 181 -0.76 -15.23 -22.44
C PRO A 181 -1.40 -14.82 -23.78
N ALA A 182 -2.20 -13.76 -23.79
CA ALA A 182 -2.85 -13.25 -24.99
C ALA A 182 -1.83 -12.58 -25.91
N ILE A 183 -0.95 -11.73 -25.36
CA ILE A 183 0.11 -11.05 -26.10
C ILE A 183 0.99 -12.08 -26.83
N LEU A 184 1.51 -13.09 -26.12
CA LEU A 184 2.39 -14.12 -26.69
C LEU A 184 1.69 -14.96 -27.78
N ALA A 185 0.38 -15.19 -27.68
CA ALA A 185 -0.38 -15.88 -28.73
C ALA A 185 -0.65 -14.98 -29.96
N LEU A 186 -0.83 -13.68 -29.75
CA LEU A 186 -1.09 -12.70 -30.81
C LEU A 186 0.19 -12.22 -31.52
N GLN A 187 1.38 -12.40 -30.93
CA GLN A 187 2.69 -12.13 -31.55
C GLN A 187 2.90 -12.88 -32.89
N GLU A 188 2.24 -14.01 -33.11
CA GLU A 188 2.33 -14.80 -34.35
C GLU A 188 1.37 -14.31 -35.45
N VAL A 189 0.31 -13.55 -35.10
CA VAL A 189 -0.72 -13.13 -36.07
C VAL A 189 -0.21 -11.98 -36.93
N SER A 190 0.08 -12.22 -38.21
CA SER A 190 0.78 -11.26 -39.09
C SER A 190 0.03 -9.94 -39.36
N GLY A 191 -1.29 -9.89 -39.13
CA GLY A 191 -2.08 -8.66 -39.22
C GLY A 191 -2.12 -7.82 -37.95
N VAL A 192 -1.63 -8.30 -36.80
CA VAL A 192 -1.54 -7.51 -35.55
C VAL A 192 -0.35 -6.55 -35.64
N LYS A 193 -0.60 -5.25 -35.53
CA LYS A 193 0.41 -4.20 -35.79
C LYS A 193 0.98 -3.58 -34.52
N LEU A 194 0.12 -3.39 -33.52
CA LEU A 194 0.46 -2.89 -32.19
C LEU A 194 -0.32 -3.63 -31.12
N MET A 195 0.32 -3.79 -29.97
CA MET A 195 -0.27 -4.20 -28.71
C MET A 195 0.16 -3.20 -27.63
N HIS A 196 -0.76 -2.88 -26.71
CA HIS A 196 -0.51 -2.02 -25.56
C HIS A 196 -1.36 -2.53 -24.39
N ASP A 197 -0.74 -2.82 -23.27
CA ASP A 197 -1.40 -3.29 -22.04
C ASP A 197 -2.30 -2.20 -21.44
N VAL A 198 -3.30 -2.63 -20.68
CA VAL A 198 -4.18 -1.72 -19.94
C VAL A 198 -3.83 -1.79 -18.46
N SER A 199 -3.33 -0.69 -17.93
CA SER A 199 -2.76 -0.58 -16.58
C SER A 199 -3.37 0.61 -15.81
N GLU A 200 -2.56 1.54 -15.28
CA GLU A 200 -3.07 2.77 -14.64
C GLU A 200 -3.89 3.62 -15.63
N GLY A 201 -4.95 4.28 -15.16
CA GLY A 201 -5.82 5.12 -16.00
C GLY A 201 -6.71 4.36 -17.00
N GLY A 202 -6.66 3.02 -17.01
CA GLY A 202 -7.60 2.12 -17.68
C GLY A 202 -7.68 2.25 -19.20
N VAL A 203 -8.70 1.63 -19.80
CA VAL A 203 -8.86 1.55 -21.27
C VAL A 203 -8.83 2.93 -21.95
N LYS A 204 -9.47 3.94 -21.35
CA LYS A 204 -9.45 5.32 -21.85
C LYS A 204 -8.05 5.96 -21.74
N GLY A 205 -7.28 5.68 -20.69
CA GLY A 205 -5.90 6.13 -20.53
C GLY A 205 -4.98 5.53 -21.59
N SER A 206 -5.00 4.19 -21.71
CA SER A 206 -4.16 3.44 -22.64
C SER A 206 -4.53 3.68 -24.12
N LEU A 207 -5.81 3.91 -24.44
CA LEU A 207 -6.22 4.35 -25.79
C LEU A 207 -5.71 5.76 -26.12
N TYR A 208 -5.77 6.68 -25.15
CA TYR A 208 -5.27 8.04 -25.32
C TYR A 208 -3.76 8.02 -25.59
N GLU A 209 -2.99 7.23 -24.84
CA GLU A 209 -1.55 7.03 -25.07
C GLU A 209 -1.22 6.48 -26.47
N VAL A 210 -1.97 5.47 -26.94
CA VAL A 210 -1.79 4.91 -28.29
C VAL A 210 -2.12 5.96 -29.36
N ALA A 211 -3.10 6.84 -29.14
CA ALA A 211 -3.41 7.93 -30.05
C ALA A 211 -2.35 9.06 -30.03
N THR A 212 -1.92 9.52 -28.85
CA THR A 212 -0.99 10.67 -28.73
C THR A 212 0.46 10.33 -29.05
N SER A 213 0.87 9.07 -28.86
CA SER A 213 2.24 8.62 -29.16
C SER A 213 2.52 8.43 -30.66
N ASN A 214 1.52 8.63 -31.52
CA ASN A 214 1.55 8.27 -32.93
C ASN A 214 1.18 9.43 -33.86
N ARG A 215 1.15 9.16 -35.18
CA ARG A 215 0.87 10.18 -36.22
C ARG A 215 -0.58 10.21 -36.68
N TYR A 216 -1.36 9.19 -36.33
CA TYR A 216 -2.79 8.99 -36.58
C TYR A 216 -3.61 9.35 -35.32
N GLY A 217 -4.93 9.15 -35.35
CA GLY A 217 -5.77 9.10 -34.15
C GLY A 217 -6.63 7.85 -34.08
N LEU A 218 -7.46 7.74 -33.05
CA LEU A 218 -8.36 6.61 -32.81
C LEU A 218 -9.79 7.12 -32.62
N LYS A 219 -10.76 6.39 -33.16
CA LYS A 219 -12.19 6.64 -32.96
C LYS A 219 -12.85 5.39 -32.40
N VAL A 220 -13.37 5.49 -31.18
CA VAL A 220 -13.75 4.35 -30.33
C VAL A 220 -15.16 4.51 -29.75
N SER A 221 -15.84 3.39 -29.53
CA SER A 221 -17.18 3.24 -28.95
C SER A 221 -17.14 2.25 -27.79
N SER A 222 -17.73 2.61 -26.65
CA SER A 222 -17.78 1.74 -25.45
C SER A 222 -18.81 0.60 -25.53
N LYS A 223 -19.72 0.64 -26.51
CA LYS A 223 -20.91 -0.23 -26.59
C LYS A 223 -20.64 -1.73 -26.51
N ASP A 224 -19.52 -2.17 -27.07
CA ASP A 224 -19.12 -3.57 -27.17
C ASP A 224 -18.04 -3.96 -26.15
N VAL A 225 -17.70 -3.07 -25.21
CA VAL A 225 -16.74 -3.32 -24.13
C VAL A 225 -17.33 -4.27 -23.10
N VAL A 226 -16.64 -5.38 -22.83
CA VAL A 226 -17.03 -6.34 -21.79
C VAL A 226 -16.47 -5.91 -20.44
N LEU A 227 -17.37 -5.61 -19.49
CA LEU A 227 -17.01 -5.34 -18.10
C LEU A 227 -16.83 -6.64 -17.30
N TYR A 228 -15.91 -6.62 -16.33
CA TYR A 228 -15.75 -7.72 -15.38
C TYR A 228 -16.97 -7.81 -14.43
N PRO A 229 -17.42 -9.02 -14.01
CA PRO A 229 -18.59 -9.16 -13.13
C PRO A 229 -18.47 -8.39 -11.80
N GLY A 230 -19.28 -7.33 -11.63
CA GLY A 230 -19.27 -6.45 -10.46
C GLY A 230 -18.57 -5.11 -10.68
N ALA A 231 -17.88 -4.91 -11.81
CA ALA A 231 -17.25 -3.64 -12.17
C ALA A 231 -18.29 -2.53 -12.41
N ASP A 232 -19.51 -2.91 -12.76
CA ASP A 232 -20.72 -2.08 -12.84
C ASP A 232 -21.16 -1.44 -11.51
N LYS A 233 -20.58 -1.88 -10.37
CA LYS A 233 -20.95 -1.46 -9.02
C LYS A 233 -19.91 -0.57 -8.34
N LEU A 234 -18.76 -0.37 -8.99
CA LEU A 234 -17.73 0.56 -8.52
C LEU A 234 -18.15 2.00 -8.84
N GLN A 235 -17.67 2.96 -8.04
CA GLN A 235 -17.94 4.37 -8.27
C GLN A 235 -16.94 4.97 -9.27
N GLY A 236 -17.40 5.88 -10.13
CA GLY A 236 -16.57 6.57 -11.12
C GLY A 236 -16.65 5.99 -12.54
N ASP A 237 -15.74 6.43 -13.41
CA ASP A 237 -15.66 6.01 -14.82
C ASP A 237 -14.87 4.71 -14.92
N ILE A 238 -15.57 3.56 -14.95
CA ILE A 238 -14.94 2.22 -14.96
C ILE A 238 -13.98 2.01 -16.15
N LEU A 239 -14.16 2.74 -17.24
CA LEU A 239 -13.27 2.70 -18.41
C LEU A 239 -11.93 3.42 -18.17
N ARG A 240 -11.76 4.07 -17.00
CA ARG A 240 -10.50 4.62 -16.48
C ARG A 240 -9.91 3.80 -15.33
N ALA A 241 -10.58 2.75 -14.88
CA ALA A 241 -10.16 1.98 -13.71
C ALA A 241 -9.04 0.97 -14.04
N PRO A 242 -8.19 0.63 -13.05
CA PRO A 242 -7.18 -0.41 -13.17
C PRO A 242 -7.77 -1.72 -13.71
N SER A 243 -7.12 -2.24 -14.76
CA SER A 243 -7.64 -3.32 -15.61
C SER A 243 -6.54 -4.25 -16.13
N TYR A 244 -5.49 -4.53 -15.34
CA TYR A 244 -4.49 -5.50 -15.76
C TYR A 244 -5.14 -6.85 -16.12
N GLY A 245 -4.66 -7.44 -17.22
CA GLY A 245 -5.32 -8.54 -17.92
C GLY A 245 -6.01 -8.10 -19.22
N SER A 246 -6.41 -6.83 -19.34
CA SER A 246 -6.86 -6.26 -20.61
C SER A 246 -5.70 -5.81 -21.50
N LEU A 247 -5.95 -5.80 -22.81
CA LEU A 247 -4.99 -5.49 -23.86
C LEU A 247 -5.69 -4.75 -25.01
N ILE A 248 -5.12 -3.62 -25.43
CA ILE A 248 -5.49 -2.93 -26.68
C ILE A 248 -4.64 -3.52 -27.81
N VAL A 249 -5.29 -3.87 -28.91
CA VAL A 249 -4.68 -4.42 -30.12
C VAL A 249 -5.12 -3.57 -31.31
N VAL A 250 -4.19 -3.23 -32.21
CA VAL A 250 -4.49 -2.61 -33.50
C VAL A 250 -4.15 -3.60 -34.61
N SER A 251 -5.08 -3.87 -35.51
CA SER A 251 -4.93 -4.93 -36.52
C SER A 251 -5.63 -4.64 -37.85
N ARG A 252 -5.15 -5.27 -38.93
CA ARG A 252 -5.88 -5.31 -40.20
C ARG A 252 -7.20 -6.09 -40.06
N LYS A 253 -8.22 -5.63 -40.77
CA LYS A 253 -9.58 -6.20 -40.79
C LYS A 253 -9.64 -7.70 -41.11
N GLU A 254 -8.72 -8.22 -41.93
CA GLU A 254 -8.72 -9.64 -42.33
C GLU A 254 -8.26 -10.59 -41.21
N SER A 255 -7.61 -10.08 -40.15
CA SER A 255 -7.11 -10.90 -39.05
C SER A 255 -8.04 -10.97 -37.83
N ILE A 256 -9.17 -10.24 -37.85
CA ILE A 256 -10.06 -10.08 -36.69
C ILE A 256 -10.64 -11.41 -36.20
N GLU A 257 -11.09 -12.28 -37.11
CA GLU A 257 -11.65 -13.58 -36.71
C GLU A 257 -10.56 -14.55 -36.20
N THR A 258 -9.31 -14.41 -36.67
CA THR A 258 -8.16 -15.14 -36.11
C THR A 258 -7.84 -14.68 -34.69
N ILE A 259 -7.86 -13.36 -34.45
CA ILE A 259 -7.65 -12.76 -33.12
C ILE A 259 -8.76 -13.25 -32.16
N LYS A 260 -10.03 -13.14 -32.54
CA LYS A 260 -11.17 -13.62 -31.73
C LYS A 260 -11.06 -15.11 -31.41
N ALA A 261 -10.67 -15.94 -32.37
CA ALA A 261 -10.50 -17.38 -32.15
C ALA A 261 -9.39 -17.68 -31.13
N ILE A 262 -8.26 -16.95 -31.18
CA ILE A 262 -7.17 -17.06 -30.21
C ILE A 262 -7.64 -16.60 -28.82
N CYS A 263 -8.28 -15.45 -28.71
CA CYS A 263 -8.82 -14.93 -27.44
C CYS A 263 -9.85 -15.89 -26.82
N SER A 264 -10.76 -16.43 -27.64
CA SER A 264 -11.74 -17.43 -27.20
C SER A 264 -11.07 -18.72 -26.72
N GLY A 265 -9.98 -19.16 -27.36
CA GLY A 265 -9.19 -20.31 -26.92
C GLY A 265 -8.48 -20.10 -25.56
N LEU A 266 -8.26 -18.84 -25.18
CA LEU A 266 -7.72 -18.43 -23.88
C LEU A 266 -8.82 -18.10 -22.84
N ASN A 267 -10.11 -18.25 -23.19
CA ASN A 267 -11.26 -17.83 -22.38
C ASN A 267 -11.26 -16.32 -22.04
N LEU A 268 -10.76 -15.50 -22.98
CA LEU A 268 -10.78 -14.04 -22.90
C LEU A 268 -11.84 -13.47 -23.86
N PRO A 269 -12.70 -12.55 -23.42
CA PRO A 269 -13.55 -11.80 -24.33
C PRO A 269 -12.67 -10.95 -25.27
N SER A 270 -13.18 -10.67 -26.47
CA SER A 270 -12.56 -9.73 -27.40
C SER A 270 -13.61 -9.03 -28.27
N ALA A 271 -13.47 -7.72 -28.43
CA ALA A 271 -14.43 -6.88 -29.13
C ALA A 271 -13.71 -5.87 -30.01
N VAL A 272 -14.21 -5.64 -31.23
CA VAL A 272 -13.78 -4.51 -32.06
C VAL A 272 -14.49 -3.27 -31.50
N ILE A 273 -13.72 -2.34 -30.95
CA ILE A 273 -14.24 -1.16 -30.26
C ILE A 273 -14.09 0.13 -31.09
N GLY A 274 -13.34 0.11 -32.19
CA GLY A 274 -13.07 1.33 -32.96
C GLY A 274 -12.19 1.14 -34.19
N GLU A 275 -11.80 2.25 -34.79
CA GLU A 275 -11.00 2.34 -36.02
C GLU A 275 -9.87 3.37 -35.88
N VAL A 276 -8.79 3.20 -36.65
CA VAL A 276 -7.70 4.18 -36.80
C VAL A 276 -8.10 5.27 -37.81
N THR A 277 -7.96 6.53 -37.41
CA THR A 277 -8.32 7.73 -38.19
C THR A 277 -7.10 8.57 -38.59
N ASP A 278 -7.26 9.44 -39.59
CA ASP A 278 -6.25 10.42 -40.00
C ASP A 278 -6.21 11.65 -39.08
N GLU A 279 -7.38 12.11 -38.61
CA GLU A 279 -7.48 13.08 -37.52
C GLU A 279 -6.83 12.52 -36.24
N ARG A 280 -5.99 13.34 -35.59
CA ARG A 280 -5.19 12.94 -34.43
C ARG A 280 -5.92 13.11 -33.10
N GLY A 281 -5.52 12.29 -32.13
CA GLY A 281 -6.11 12.24 -30.79
C GLY A 281 -7.10 11.09 -30.66
N LEU A 282 -7.86 11.09 -29.57
CA LEU A 282 -8.85 10.05 -29.27
C LEU A 282 -10.25 10.67 -29.32
N VAL A 283 -11.10 10.16 -30.20
CA VAL A 283 -12.55 10.36 -30.16
C VAL A 283 -13.16 9.15 -29.48
N PHE A 284 -13.78 9.33 -28.32
CA PHE A 284 -14.38 8.26 -27.52
C PHE A 284 -15.88 8.53 -27.33
N ASP A 285 -16.74 7.59 -27.75
CA ASP A 285 -18.20 7.71 -27.79
C ASP A 285 -18.76 8.95 -28.53
N GLY A 286 -17.91 9.63 -29.32
CA GLY A 286 -18.23 10.85 -30.07
C GLY A 286 -17.63 12.14 -29.49
N GLU A 287 -16.96 12.07 -28.33
CA GLU A 287 -16.29 13.22 -27.70
C GLU A 287 -14.77 13.15 -27.88
N HIS A 288 -14.11 14.30 -28.10
CA HIS A 288 -12.64 14.36 -28.15
C HIS A 288 -12.07 14.37 -26.73
N VAL A 289 -11.30 13.33 -26.39
CA VAL A 289 -10.60 13.21 -25.11
C VAL A 289 -9.36 14.11 -25.14
N GLN A 290 -9.36 15.19 -24.34
CA GLN A 290 -8.28 16.19 -24.33
C GLN A 290 -7.27 16.03 -23.17
N GLU A 291 -7.59 15.25 -22.14
CA GLU A 291 -6.77 15.13 -20.92
C GLU A 291 -6.96 13.77 -20.22
N GLN A 292 -5.88 13.20 -19.68
CA GLN A 292 -5.98 12.12 -18.69
C GLN A 292 -6.25 12.72 -17.31
N LYS A 293 -7.42 12.43 -16.73
CA LYS A 293 -7.69 12.64 -15.30
C LYS A 293 -7.52 11.33 -14.53
N ARG A 294 -6.81 11.38 -13.41
CA ARG A 294 -6.82 10.31 -12.39
C ARG A 294 -8.21 10.23 -11.75
N ILE A 295 -8.49 9.10 -11.13
CA ILE A 295 -9.75 8.81 -10.42
C ILE A 295 -9.44 8.35 -9.00
N ASP A 296 -10.39 8.49 -8.08
CA ASP A 296 -10.19 8.19 -6.66
C ASP A 296 -9.84 6.70 -6.40
N LEU A 297 -10.20 5.81 -7.32
CA LEU A 297 -9.76 4.40 -7.35
C LEU A 297 -8.24 4.23 -7.49
N ASP A 298 -7.52 5.22 -8.03
CA ASP A 298 -6.06 5.21 -8.11
C ASP A 298 -5.42 5.34 -6.70
N GLU A 299 -6.12 5.90 -5.71
CA GLU A 299 -5.65 6.01 -4.31
C GLU A 299 -5.73 4.68 -3.54
N ILE A 300 -6.40 3.66 -4.10
CA ILE A 300 -6.46 2.31 -3.53
C ILE A 300 -5.11 1.58 -3.72
N TYR A 301 -4.29 1.96 -4.70
CA TYR A 301 -2.90 1.51 -4.78
C TYR A 301 -2.08 2.11 -3.63
N GLY A 302 -1.59 1.23 -2.75
CA GLY A 302 -0.77 1.63 -1.60
C GLY A 302 -1.56 1.86 -0.30
N SER A 303 -2.89 1.89 -0.32
CA SER A 303 -3.69 1.83 0.92
C SER A 303 -3.52 0.48 1.65
N PHE A 304 -3.11 -0.55 0.90
CA PHE A 304 -2.72 -1.87 1.40
C PHE A 304 -1.31 -1.89 1.99
N ALA A 305 -1.09 -1.05 3.01
CA ALA A 305 -0.21 -1.47 4.08
C ALA A 305 -0.79 -2.74 4.73
N GLN A 306 0.08 -3.63 5.19
CA GLN A 306 -0.28 -4.85 5.91
C GLN A 306 -0.71 -4.46 7.34
N LYS A 307 -1.89 -3.83 7.43
CA LYS A 307 -2.44 -3.17 8.62
C LYS A 307 -2.60 -4.17 9.76
N ASP A 308 -1.75 -4.06 10.78
CA ASP A 308 -1.98 -4.75 12.06
C ASP A 308 -3.28 -4.18 12.65
N PRO A 309 -4.37 -4.98 12.79
CA PRO A 309 -5.68 -4.45 13.17
C PRO A 309 -5.67 -3.75 14.53
N LEU A 310 -4.72 -4.10 15.40
CA LEU A 310 -4.53 -3.47 16.71
C LEU A 310 -3.99 -2.03 16.56
N ILE A 311 -3.09 -1.80 15.61
CA ILE A 311 -2.58 -0.44 15.28
C ILE A 311 -3.66 0.39 14.61
N ASP A 312 -4.44 -0.19 13.69
CA ASP A 312 -5.55 0.47 13.01
C ASP A 312 -6.68 0.88 13.99
N GLU A 313 -7.03 0.00 14.94
CA GLU A 313 -8.00 0.28 16.00
C GLU A 313 -7.50 1.40 16.95
N LEU A 314 -6.21 1.37 17.32
CA LEU A 314 -5.58 2.38 18.17
C LEU A 314 -5.42 3.74 17.45
N GLN A 315 -5.12 3.75 16.14
CA GLN A 315 -5.09 4.97 15.32
C GLN A 315 -6.49 5.57 15.17
N THR A 316 -7.51 4.73 14.92
CA THR A 316 -8.92 5.17 14.85
C THR A 316 -9.36 5.81 16.17
N ALA A 317 -8.97 5.25 17.31
CA ALA A 317 -9.21 5.83 18.61
C ALA A 317 -8.43 7.12 18.86
N LEU A 318 -7.15 7.20 18.46
CA LEU A 318 -6.36 8.44 18.52
C LEU A 318 -7.00 9.56 17.69
N ASP A 319 -7.48 9.24 16.48
CA ASP A 319 -8.16 10.16 15.59
C ASP A 319 -9.53 10.62 16.12
N ARG A 320 -10.22 9.82 16.97
CA ARG A 320 -11.38 10.28 17.74
C ARG A 320 -10.94 11.17 18.91
N LEU A 321 -9.97 10.71 19.70
CA LEU A 321 -9.45 11.37 20.90
C LEU A 321 -9.08 12.83 20.62
N LEU A 322 -8.33 13.09 19.56
CA LEU A 322 -7.88 14.43 19.16
C LEU A 322 -9.02 15.38 18.72
N LYS A 323 -10.24 14.86 18.50
CA LYS A 323 -11.44 15.63 18.16
C LYS A 323 -12.30 15.97 19.39
N ILE A 324 -12.00 15.41 20.57
CA ILE A 324 -12.69 15.74 21.82
C ILE A 324 -12.47 17.23 22.15
N PRO A 325 -13.53 18.05 22.31
CA PRO A 325 -13.39 19.43 22.73
C PRO A 325 -12.63 19.54 24.06
N ASN A 326 -11.80 20.57 24.22
CA ASN A 326 -11.06 20.84 25.46
C ASN A 326 -10.15 19.68 25.97
N LEU A 327 -9.81 18.66 25.16
CA LEU A 327 -8.91 17.57 25.55
C LEU A 327 -7.61 18.06 26.23
N VAL A 328 -7.12 19.23 25.81
CA VAL A 328 -5.91 19.87 26.35
C VAL A 328 -5.94 20.06 27.88
N ASP A 329 -7.13 20.21 28.47
CA ASP A 329 -7.33 20.39 29.91
C ASP A 329 -7.28 19.06 30.70
N LEU A 330 -7.35 17.92 29.99
CA LEU A 330 -7.17 16.57 30.54
C LEU A 330 -5.73 16.04 30.40
N ILE A 331 -4.84 16.74 29.69
CA ILE A 331 -3.45 16.29 29.49
C ILE A 331 -2.60 16.62 30.74
N PRO A 332 -1.78 15.69 31.28
CA PRO A 332 -0.78 15.97 32.32
C PRO A 332 0.49 16.61 31.74
N GLU A 333 1.39 17.16 32.55
CA GLU A 333 2.61 17.82 32.04
C GLU A 333 3.61 16.81 31.45
N VAL A 334 3.68 15.59 31.99
CA VAL A 334 4.35 14.44 31.36
C VAL A 334 3.66 13.96 30.07
N GLY A 335 2.51 14.51 29.68
CA GLY A 335 1.76 14.14 28.47
C GLY A 335 0.96 12.82 28.58
N THR A 336 -0.08 12.73 27.77
CA THR A 336 -0.98 11.57 27.65
C THR A 336 -0.44 10.56 26.64
N ASN A 337 -0.55 9.27 26.96
CA ASN A 337 -0.35 8.18 26.01
C ASN A 337 -1.55 7.22 26.11
N ILE A 338 -1.92 6.61 24.99
CA ILE A 338 -2.97 5.59 24.88
C ILE A 338 -2.34 4.33 24.32
N VAL A 339 -2.60 3.19 24.95
CA VAL A 339 -2.00 1.89 24.62
C VAL A 339 -3.04 0.80 24.45
N TYR A 340 -2.65 -0.24 23.72
CA TYR A 340 -3.48 -1.40 23.44
C TYR A 340 -2.63 -2.68 23.32
N ALA A 341 -3.08 -3.78 23.92
CA ALA A 341 -2.33 -5.02 24.03
C ALA A 341 -2.91 -6.17 23.19
N LYS A 342 -2.01 -7.00 22.63
CA LYS A 342 -2.40 -8.30 22.07
C LYS A 342 -2.94 -9.19 23.21
N PRO A 343 -3.97 -10.04 22.96
CA PRO A 343 -4.50 -10.92 23.99
C PRO A 343 -3.42 -11.75 24.70
N GLY A 344 -3.36 -11.66 26.02
CA GLY A 344 -2.37 -12.38 26.83
C GLY A 344 -0.93 -11.85 26.74
N ALA A 345 -0.71 -10.61 26.27
CA ALA A 345 0.61 -9.99 26.17
C ALA A 345 1.40 -9.99 27.49
N ARG A 346 2.72 -10.25 27.39
CA ARG A 346 3.69 -10.31 28.51
C ARG A 346 5.01 -9.57 28.25
N SER A 347 5.09 -8.84 27.12
CA SER A 347 6.23 -7.97 26.76
C SER A 347 5.70 -6.65 26.22
N SER A 348 6.46 -5.56 26.39
CA SER A 348 6.15 -4.26 25.79
C SER A 348 5.99 -4.35 24.28
N ASP A 349 6.72 -5.28 23.65
CA ASP A 349 6.71 -5.49 22.20
C ASP A 349 5.41 -6.14 21.70
N SER A 350 4.51 -6.50 22.61
CA SER A 350 3.14 -6.95 22.36
C SER A 350 2.06 -5.93 22.78
N VAL A 351 2.48 -4.71 23.12
CA VAL A 351 1.62 -3.56 23.45
C VAL A 351 1.96 -2.40 22.50
N ALA A 352 0.98 -1.93 21.72
CA ALA A 352 1.12 -0.73 20.89
C ALA A 352 0.78 0.54 21.69
N GLY A 353 1.39 1.66 21.31
CA GLY A 353 1.14 2.98 21.88
C GLY A 353 1.87 4.07 21.10
N LEU A 354 1.70 5.34 21.48
CA LEU A 354 2.50 6.43 20.92
C LEU A 354 3.96 6.33 21.38
N ILE A 355 4.92 6.40 20.45
CA ILE A 355 6.37 6.42 20.77
C ILE A 355 6.73 7.66 21.59
N GLY A 356 6.11 8.80 21.26
CA GLY A 356 6.07 9.98 22.12
C GLY A 356 4.76 10.01 22.91
N ARG A 357 4.10 11.16 22.94
CA ARG A 357 2.89 11.43 23.75
C ARG A 357 2.05 12.53 23.10
N ILE A 358 0.80 12.63 23.52
CA ILE A 358 -0.04 13.82 23.29
C ILE A 358 0.33 14.86 24.36
N ILE A 359 0.79 16.03 23.94
CA ILE A 359 1.24 17.13 24.81
C ILE A 359 0.45 18.41 24.57
N LYS A 360 0.56 19.38 25.50
CA LYS A 360 -0.04 20.72 25.37
C LYS A 360 0.82 21.58 24.43
N GLY A 361 0.31 21.89 23.24
CA GLY A 361 0.98 22.73 22.24
C GLY A 361 0.09 23.89 21.79
N SER A 362 0.48 25.13 22.09
CA SER A 362 -0.22 26.35 21.64
C SER A 362 -1.74 26.37 21.91
N GLY A 363 -2.16 25.84 23.06
CA GLY A 363 -3.58 25.74 23.45
C GLY A 363 -4.36 24.59 22.79
N LYS A 364 -3.67 23.60 22.22
CA LYS A 364 -4.27 22.41 21.58
C LYS A 364 -3.51 21.13 21.99
N PRO A 365 -4.12 19.94 21.86
CA PRO A 365 -3.38 18.69 21.86
C PRO A 365 -2.44 18.63 20.65
N LEU A 366 -1.18 18.23 20.87
CA LEU A 366 -0.18 17.96 19.83
C LEU A 366 0.33 16.53 20.01
N VAL A 367 0.26 15.70 18.98
CA VAL A 367 0.86 14.37 18.98
C VAL A 367 2.35 14.48 18.70
N CYS A 368 3.18 13.80 19.50
CA CYS A 368 4.59 13.57 19.22
C CYS A 368 4.84 12.08 18.99
N GLY A 369 5.46 11.76 17.84
CA GLY A 369 5.73 10.37 17.42
C GLY A 369 4.52 9.63 16.87
N GLU A 370 4.77 8.42 16.38
CA GLU A 370 3.80 7.54 15.72
C GLU A 370 3.35 6.40 16.66
N ILE A 371 2.34 5.63 16.25
CA ILE A 371 1.92 4.42 16.97
C ILE A 371 2.86 3.26 16.63
N ALA A 372 3.41 2.60 17.64
CA ALA A 372 4.21 1.38 17.48
C ALA A 372 4.17 0.47 18.71
N TYR A 373 4.58 -0.78 18.52
CA TYR A 373 4.85 -1.72 19.61
C TYR A 373 6.07 -1.31 20.45
N GLY A 374 6.02 -1.57 21.76
CA GLY A 374 7.10 -1.25 22.71
C GLY A 374 7.08 0.18 23.26
N ALA A 375 6.11 1.00 22.86
CA ALA A 375 6.19 2.45 22.96
C ALA A 375 6.08 3.05 24.37
N SER A 376 5.23 2.49 25.25
CA SER A 376 5.01 3.02 26.60
C SER A 376 5.22 1.95 27.67
N LYS A 377 6.40 1.94 28.31
CA LYS A 377 6.74 1.01 29.39
C LYS A 377 5.78 1.08 30.58
N TYR A 378 5.42 2.29 31.00
CA TYR A 378 4.57 2.55 32.17
C TYR A 378 3.16 1.98 32.01
N LEU A 379 2.51 2.21 30.86
CA LEU A 379 1.17 1.66 30.62
C LEU A 379 1.22 0.18 30.19
N SER A 380 2.34 -0.30 29.64
CA SER A 380 2.54 -1.74 29.38
C SER A 380 2.52 -2.55 30.67
N SER A 381 3.23 -2.12 31.73
CA SER A 381 3.22 -2.84 33.01
C SER A 381 1.85 -2.82 33.70
N VAL A 382 1.11 -1.70 33.62
CA VAL A 382 -0.30 -1.65 34.06
C VAL A 382 -1.13 -2.71 33.34
N LEU A 383 -0.98 -2.83 32.01
CA LEU A 383 -1.74 -3.80 31.23
C LEU A 383 -1.38 -5.26 31.54
N PHE A 384 -0.11 -5.60 31.82
CA PHE A 384 0.26 -6.99 32.16
C PHE A 384 -0.41 -7.47 33.44
N GLU A 385 -0.53 -6.61 34.45
CA GLU A 385 -1.21 -6.91 35.71
C GLU A 385 -2.73 -6.77 35.60
N ALA A 386 -3.23 -5.83 34.79
CA ALA A 386 -4.65 -5.77 34.46
C ALA A 386 -5.13 -7.08 33.80
N MET A 387 -4.43 -7.55 32.77
CA MET A 387 -4.70 -8.83 32.09
C MET A 387 -4.38 -10.07 32.93
N ARG A 388 -3.68 -9.93 34.07
CA ARG A 388 -3.52 -11.01 35.06
C ARG A 388 -4.80 -11.21 35.87
N ILE A 389 -5.53 -10.14 36.16
CA ILE A 389 -6.79 -10.16 36.92
C ILE A 389 -7.99 -10.37 35.98
N ASP A 390 -8.05 -9.64 34.87
CA ASP A 390 -9.13 -9.67 33.89
C ASP A 390 -8.55 -9.61 32.45
N PRO A 391 -8.45 -10.75 31.74
CA PRO A 391 -7.91 -10.82 30.38
C PRO A 391 -8.64 -9.98 29.32
N SER A 392 -9.83 -9.43 29.61
CA SER A 392 -10.50 -8.50 28.71
C SER A 392 -9.82 -7.12 28.66
N LYS A 393 -9.20 -6.69 29.76
CA LYS A 393 -8.70 -5.32 29.97
C LYS A 393 -7.35 -5.09 29.30
N ARG A 394 -7.41 -4.86 27.98
CA ARG A 394 -6.24 -4.77 27.09
C ARG A 394 -5.89 -3.34 26.68
N ALA A 395 -6.67 -2.32 27.03
CA ALA A 395 -6.39 -0.92 26.68
C ALA A 395 -6.21 -0.04 27.92
N ALA A 396 -5.31 0.95 27.85
CA ALA A 396 -5.13 1.92 28.93
C ALA A 396 -4.75 3.32 28.42
N ILE A 397 -5.12 4.36 29.16
CA ILE A 397 -4.78 5.76 28.88
C ILE A 397 -4.43 6.50 30.17
N ASN A 398 -3.44 7.41 30.13
CA ASN A 398 -3.15 8.32 31.24
C ASN A 398 -3.62 9.75 30.96
N ILE A 399 -4.31 10.35 31.92
CA ILE A 399 -4.75 11.76 31.92
C ILE A 399 -4.27 12.45 33.21
N ARG A 400 -4.53 13.76 33.31
CA ARG A 400 -4.33 14.60 34.50
C ARG A 400 -4.98 13.99 35.76
N GLU A 401 -4.39 14.20 36.93
CA GLU A 401 -5.06 13.99 38.23
C GLU A 401 -5.97 15.18 38.58
N GLY A 402 -7.07 14.89 39.25
CA GLY A 402 -7.78 15.91 39.99
C GLY A 402 -9.05 15.37 40.65
N ARG A 403 -9.56 16.12 41.64
CA ARG A 403 -10.81 15.79 42.33
C ARG A 403 -12.04 15.95 41.45
N ASP A 404 -11.97 16.88 40.49
CA ASP A 404 -12.87 17.00 39.34
C ASP A 404 -12.90 15.70 38.54
N ILE A 405 -11.75 15.23 38.04
CA ILE A 405 -11.59 13.98 37.30
C ILE A 405 -12.13 12.78 38.11
N ALA A 406 -11.73 12.68 39.38
CA ALA A 406 -12.15 11.61 40.29
C ALA A 406 -13.68 11.54 40.50
N ASN A 407 -14.36 12.70 40.46
CA ASN A 407 -15.79 12.79 40.66
C ASN A 407 -16.56 12.61 39.34
N GLY A 408 -16.07 13.17 38.23
CA GLY A 408 -16.63 12.98 36.90
C GLY A 408 -16.60 11.51 36.47
N LEU A 409 -15.46 10.82 36.66
CA LEU A 409 -15.33 9.39 36.37
C LEU A 409 -16.33 8.54 37.21
N ARG A 410 -16.56 8.88 38.49
CA ARG A 410 -17.59 8.22 39.31
C ARG A 410 -19.01 8.55 38.84
N ALA A 411 -19.27 9.78 38.41
CA ALA A 411 -20.58 10.22 37.92
C ALA A 411 -20.98 9.56 36.59
N ILE A 412 -20.03 9.27 35.69
CA ILE A 412 -20.28 8.48 34.48
C ILE A 412 -20.40 6.96 34.74
N GLY A 413 -20.20 6.51 35.99
CA GLY A 413 -20.47 5.15 36.46
C GLY A 413 -19.23 4.27 36.71
N LEU A 414 -18.01 4.81 36.60
CA LEU A 414 -16.78 4.02 36.75
C LEU A 414 -16.38 3.82 38.21
N ARG A 415 -15.74 2.67 38.50
CA ARG A 415 -15.17 2.36 39.81
C ARG A 415 -13.77 2.97 39.88
N VAL A 416 -13.62 3.99 40.71
CA VAL A 416 -12.42 4.84 40.76
C VAL A 416 -11.66 4.63 42.08
N HIS A 417 -10.49 3.99 41.99
CA HIS A 417 -9.55 3.82 43.10
C HIS A 417 -8.63 5.05 43.24
N VAL A 418 -8.16 5.32 44.46
CA VAL A 418 -7.17 6.38 44.75
C VAL A 418 -6.02 5.75 45.52
N LEU A 419 -4.81 5.82 44.95
CA LEU A 419 -3.61 5.23 45.51
C LEU A 419 -3.01 6.10 46.63
N PRO A 420 -2.25 5.52 47.58
CA PRO A 420 -1.47 6.28 48.55
C PRO A 420 -0.37 7.10 47.86
N SER A 421 0.05 8.20 48.49
CA SER A 421 1.12 9.10 48.03
C SER A 421 2.53 8.70 48.50
N ASN A 422 2.72 7.43 48.83
CA ASN A 422 3.97 6.90 49.38
C ASN A 422 4.26 5.59 48.63
N VAL A 423 5.13 5.63 47.63
CA VAL A 423 5.45 4.46 46.81
C VAL A 423 6.96 4.21 46.85
N GLU A 424 7.37 3.19 47.62
CA GLU A 424 8.78 2.79 47.75
C GLU A 424 9.24 1.96 46.53
N GLY A 425 9.34 2.59 45.36
CA GLY A 425 9.71 1.92 44.11
C GLY A 425 10.18 2.85 42.99
N GLU A 426 10.87 2.30 41.98
CA GLU A 426 11.20 2.96 40.71
C GLU A 426 10.19 2.63 39.59
N GLY A 427 9.13 1.89 39.89
CA GLY A 427 8.22 1.32 38.91
C GLY A 427 6.99 2.19 38.62
N CYS A 428 5.85 1.52 38.46
CA CYS A 428 4.58 2.16 38.14
C CYS A 428 3.63 1.94 39.31
N PRO A 429 3.22 2.98 40.07
CA PRO A 429 2.33 2.86 41.22
C PRO A 429 1.03 2.08 40.95
N VAL A 430 0.48 2.23 39.73
CA VAL A 430 -0.74 1.52 39.32
C VAL A 430 -0.46 0.04 39.06
N ALA A 431 0.69 -0.31 38.47
CA ALA A 431 1.09 -1.70 38.23
C ALA A 431 1.48 -2.41 39.55
N GLU A 432 2.22 -1.74 40.43
CA GLU A 432 2.63 -2.27 41.75
C GLU A 432 1.40 -2.54 42.65
N TYR A 433 0.40 -1.64 42.62
CA TYR A 433 -0.90 -1.91 43.24
C TYR A 433 -1.58 -3.13 42.61
N LEU A 434 -1.64 -3.20 41.27
CA LEU A 434 -2.30 -4.29 40.56
C LEU A 434 -1.61 -5.64 40.78
N GLU A 435 -0.28 -5.71 40.91
CA GLU A 435 0.48 -6.95 41.19
C GLU A 435 -0.02 -7.64 42.46
N SER A 436 -0.28 -6.85 43.51
CA SER A 436 -0.80 -7.36 44.80
C SER A 436 -2.33 -7.49 44.88
N SER A 437 -3.08 -7.09 43.84
CA SER A 437 -4.54 -7.09 43.84
C SER A 437 -5.16 -8.36 43.23
N GLU A 438 -6.30 -8.77 43.79
CA GLU A 438 -7.23 -9.74 43.19
C GLU A 438 -8.40 -9.06 42.46
N THR A 439 -8.51 -7.72 42.51
CA THR A 439 -9.63 -6.96 41.94
C THR A 439 -9.18 -5.78 41.08
N ILE A 440 -9.80 -5.63 39.92
CA ILE A 440 -9.56 -4.53 38.99
C ILE A 440 -10.65 -3.45 39.13
N HIS A 441 -10.23 -2.20 39.19
CA HIS A 441 -11.06 -0.98 39.10
C HIS A 441 -10.91 -0.39 37.69
N ASP A 442 -11.84 0.48 37.30
CA ASP A 442 -11.88 1.01 35.93
C ASP A 442 -10.95 2.24 35.76
N ALA A 443 -10.66 2.95 36.85
CA ALA A 443 -9.65 4.00 36.89
C ALA A 443 -8.90 4.05 38.23
N TYR A 444 -7.64 4.49 38.17
CA TYR A 444 -6.70 4.60 39.28
C TYR A 444 -6.09 6.01 39.29
N LEU A 445 -6.30 6.76 40.38
CA LEU A 445 -5.64 8.05 40.59
C LEU A 445 -4.38 7.83 41.43
N HIS A 446 -3.24 8.30 40.93
CA HIS A 446 -2.03 8.47 41.71
C HIS A 446 -1.85 9.97 42.05
N PRO A 447 -1.79 10.36 43.33
CA PRO A 447 -1.72 11.78 43.75
C PRO A 447 -0.35 12.44 43.51
N GLY A 448 0.62 11.69 42.98
CA GLY A 448 2.01 12.12 42.81
C GLY A 448 2.88 11.81 44.03
N ASP A 449 4.18 11.70 43.79
CA ASP A 449 5.24 11.51 44.80
C ASP A 449 6.55 12.13 44.27
N PHE A 450 7.66 12.05 45.00
CA PHE A 450 8.94 12.64 44.61
C PHE A 450 9.49 12.06 43.31
N GLY A 451 9.34 12.81 42.21
CA GLY A 451 9.73 12.40 40.85
C GLY A 451 8.62 11.74 40.01
N ILE A 452 7.42 11.55 40.57
CA ILE A 452 6.26 10.95 39.89
C ILE A 452 5.12 11.98 39.82
N GLU A 453 4.72 12.41 38.62
CA GLU A 453 3.58 13.33 38.46
C GLU A 453 2.26 12.66 38.88
N ALA A 454 1.36 13.46 39.45
CA ALA A 454 -0.01 13.08 39.71
C ALA A 454 -0.76 12.80 38.39
N THR A 455 -1.23 11.57 38.21
CA THR A 455 -1.94 11.15 36.99
C THR A 455 -3.10 10.21 37.30
N THR A 456 -4.11 10.21 36.43
CA THR A 456 -5.19 9.21 36.43
C THR A 456 -4.93 8.22 35.30
N THR A 457 -4.84 6.92 35.62
CA THR A 457 -4.79 5.86 34.60
C THR A 457 -6.16 5.18 34.51
N ILE A 458 -6.73 5.16 33.32
CA ILE A 458 -8.03 4.52 33.01
C ILE A 458 -7.75 3.25 32.21
N ILE A 459 -8.47 2.16 32.51
CA ILE A 459 -8.28 0.84 31.90
C ILE A 459 -9.60 0.37 31.25
N GLY A 460 -9.51 -0.11 30.00
CA GLY A 460 -10.65 -0.52 29.16
C GLY A 460 -10.36 -1.81 28.39
N GLU A 461 -11.33 -2.29 27.62
CA GLU A 461 -11.21 -3.53 26.84
C GLU A 461 -10.61 -3.25 25.46
N ASN A 462 -11.00 -2.12 24.87
CA ASN A 462 -10.45 -1.57 23.63
C ASN A 462 -10.19 -0.05 23.74
N PRO A 463 -9.43 0.55 22.79
CA PRO A 463 -9.13 1.98 22.81
C PRO A 463 -10.34 2.89 22.59
N GLY A 464 -11.40 2.40 21.92
CA GLY A 464 -12.66 3.12 21.72
C GLY A 464 -13.40 3.39 23.04
N ASP A 465 -13.46 2.39 23.94
CA ASP A 465 -14.06 2.54 25.27
C ASP A 465 -13.45 3.72 26.03
N LEU A 466 -12.12 3.85 25.94
CA LEU A 466 -11.36 4.89 26.64
C LEU A 466 -11.65 6.29 26.07
N VAL A 467 -11.84 6.39 24.76
CA VAL A 467 -12.25 7.64 24.12
C VAL A 467 -13.68 8.00 24.54
N GLU A 468 -14.60 7.05 24.60
CA GLU A 468 -16.00 7.28 25.03
C GLU A 468 -16.09 7.67 26.51
N VAL A 469 -15.20 7.15 27.36
CA VAL A 469 -15.04 7.61 28.74
C VAL A 469 -14.59 9.07 28.81
N LEU A 470 -13.66 9.51 27.95
CA LEU A 470 -13.20 10.90 27.94
C LEU A 470 -14.19 11.87 27.27
N GLU A 471 -14.89 11.43 26.21
CA GLU A 471 -16.00 12.17 25.57
C GLU A 471 -17.06 12.50 26.64
N ARG A 472 -17.52 11.48 27.39
CA ARG A 472 -18.51 11.64 28.48
C ARG A 472 -17.98 12.42 29.69
N LEU A 473 -16.67 12.39 29.95
CA LEU A 473 -16.06 13.16 31.04
C LEU A 473 -16.10 14.66 30.76
N VAL A 474 -15.73 15.08 29.53
CA VAL A 474 -15.80 16.48 29.09
C VAL A 474 -17.24 17.01 29.04
N GLU A 475 -18.21 16.15 28.71
CA GLU A 475 -19.63 16.55 28.71
C GLU A 475 -20.17 16.91 30.11
N LEU A 476 -19.57 16.39 31.20
CA LEU A 476 -19.94 16.75 32.57
C LEU A 476 -19.32 18.06 33.09
N GLU A 477 -18.37 18.64 32.37
CA GLU A 477 -17.73 19.93 32.73
C GLU A 477 -18.42 21.14 32.05
N ARG A 478 -19.64 20.95 31.52
CA ARG A 478 -20.46 21.95 30.81
C ARG A 478 -21.75 22.32 31.54
#